data_AF-A0A6P0JZA1-F1
#
_entry.id   AF-A0A6P0JZA1-F1
#
_cell.length_a   1.000
_cell.length_b   1.000
_cell.length_c   1.000
_cell.angle_alpha   90.00
_cell.angle_beta   90.00
_cell.angle_gamma   90.00
#
_symmetry.space_group_name_H-M   'P 1'
#
loop_
_entity.id
_entity.type
_entity.pdbx_description
1 polymer ?
#
loop_
_entity_poly.entity_id
_entity_poly.type
_entity_poly.pdbx_seq_one_letter_code
_entity_poly.pdbx_strand_id
1 'polypeptide(L)'
;ARQVFNQLSTFYQQLSDSFSGIESLIAERQRKKALDAAQLRDRTTYQLALVHRSNNNPELAVPLLLQIVRSQNPTTDLGKRAYQQLLELGFVDTPYPRSRSSN
;
A
#
# COMPACT_ATOMS: atom_id res chain seq x y z
N ALA A 1 -11.52 -2.14 -8.73
CA ALA A 1 -11.42 -1.21 -7.58
C ALA A 1 -10.01 -0.62 -7.38
N ARG A 2 -8.94 -1.42 -7.19
CA ARG A 2 -7.55 -0.90 -7.00
C ARG A 2 -7.12 0.14 -8.04
N GLN A 3 -7.32 -0.14 -9.33
CA GLN A 3 -6.93 0.76 -10.42
C GLN A 3 -7.65 2.12 -10.33
N VAL A 4 -8.94 2.12 -9.99
CA VAL A 4 -9.73 3.35 -9.80
C VAL A 4 -9.16 4.19 -8.66
N PHE A 5 -8.85 3.58 -7.52
CA PHE A 5 -8.25 4.31 -6.40
C PHE A 5 -6.85 4.83 -6.70
N ASN A 6 -6.05 4.09 -7.49
CA ASN A 6 -4.77 4.57 -7.98
C ASN A 6 -4.93 5.83 -8.85
N GLN A 7 -5.90 5.80 -9.77
CA GLN A 7 -6.20 6.91 -10.64
C GLN A 7 -6.67 8.14 -9.86
N LEU A 8 -7.59 7.95 -8.90
CA LEU A 8 -8.06 9.02 -8.02
C LEU A 8 -6.93 9.65 -7.21
N SER A 9 -6.05 8.83 -6.63
CA SER A 9 -4.89 9.34 -5.88
C SER A 9 -4.00 10.21 -6.78
N THR A 10 -3.74 9.75 -8.00
CA THR A 10 -2.96 10.49 -9.01
C THR A 10 -3.63 11.81 -9.39
N PHE A 11 -4.94 11.81 -9.64
CA PHE A 11 -5.68 13.03 -9.98
C PHE A 11 -5.68 14.06 -8.84
N TYR A 12 -5.84 13.61 -7.59
CA TYR A 12 -5.76 14.51 -6.45
C TYR A 12 -4.34 15.07 -6.25
N GLN A 13 -3.28 14.31 -6.56
CA GLN A 13 -1.91 14.85 -6.58
C GLN A 13 -1.76 15.92 -7.64
N GLN A 14 -2.19 15.67 -8.88
CA GLN A 14 -2.14 16.65 -9.98
C GLN A 14 -2.90 17.94 -9.64
N LEU A 15 -4.06 17.83 -8.99
CA LEU A 15 -4.79 19.00 -8.51
C LEU A 15 -4.03 19.72 -7.39
N SER A 16 -3.45 18.98 -6.42
CA SER A 16 -2.63 19.57 -5.37
C SER A 16 -1.49 20.40 -5.95
N ASP A 17 -0.77 19.83 -6.91
CA ASP A 17 0.35 20.48 -7.60
C ASP A 17 -0.09 21.74 -8.37
N SER A 18 -1.26 21.68 -9.03
CA SER A 18 -1.81 22.82 -9.79
C SER A 18 -2.16 24.03 -8.91
N PHE A 19 -2.48 23.82 -7.63
CA PHE A 19 -2.77 24.89 -6.67
C PHE A 19 -1.57 25.24 -5.76
N SER A 20 -0.47 24.51 -5.88
CA SER A 20 0.74 24.74 -5.08
C SER A 20 1.33 26.11 -5.37
N GLY A 21 1.56 26.91 -4.32
CA GLY A 21 2.05 28.29 -4.44
C GLY A 21 1.01 29.32 -4.90
N ILE A 22 -0.22 28.88 -5.25
CA ILE A 22 -1.34 29.77 -5.60
C ILE A 22 -2.34 29.83 -4.44
N GLU A 23 -2.85 28.68 -4.01
CA GLU A 23 -3.82 28.57 -2.91
C GLU A 23 -3.50 27.33 -2.06
N SER A 24 -2.76 27.56 -0.97
CA SER A 24 -2.19 26.50 -0.13
C SER A 24 -3.24 25.64 0.57
N LEU A 25 -4.40 26.24 0.91
CA LEU A 25 -5.50 25.50 1.53
C LEU A 25 -6.12 24.50 0.56
N ILE A 26 -6.28 24.86 -0.72
CA ILE A 26 -6.77 23.93 -1.74
C ILE A 26 -5.74 22.83 -1.96
N ALA A 27 -4.47 23.20 -2.15
CA ALA A 27 -3.38 22.25 -2.37
C ALA A 27 -3.34 21.17 -1.27
N GLU A 28 -3.41 21.56 0.00
CA GLU A 28 -3.40 20.65 1.14
C GLU A 28 -4.65 19.76 1.20
N ARG A 29 -5.83 20.30 0.90
CA ARG A 29 -7.06 19.49 0.84
C ARG A 29 -6.99 18.41 -0.23
N GLN A 30 -6.42 18.69 -1.40
CA GLN A 30 -6.26 17.67 -2.44
C GLN A 30 -5.18 16.66 -2.05
N ARG A 31 -4.09 17.10 -1.40
CA ARG A 31 -3.06 16.20 -0.87
C ARG A 31 -3.64 15.18 0.10
N LYS A 32 -4.51 15.62 1.01
CA LYS A 32 -5.21 14.71 1.93
C LYS A 32 -6.09 13.70 1.19
N LYS A 33 -6.87 14.13 0.20
CA LYS A 33 -7.68 13.20 -0.61
C LYS A 33 -6.84 12.22 -1.41
N ALA A 34 -5.67 12.64 -1.91
CA ALA A 34 -4.73 11.75 -2.57
C ALA A 34 -4.25 10.63 -1.64
N LEU A 35 -3.93 10.98 -0.39
CA LEU A 35 -3.57 10.03 0.65
C LEU A 35 -4.71 9.07 0.97
N ASP A 36 -5.93 9.57 1.16
CA ASP A 36 -7.10 8.74 1.45
C ASP A 36 -7.37 7.73 0.32
N ALA A 37 -7.27 8.16 -0.94
CA ALA A 37 -7.40 7.30 -2.11
C ALA A 37 -6.26 6.25 -2.18
N ALA A 38 -5.02 6.64 -1.88
CA ALA A 38 -3.89 5.69 -1.81
C ALA A 38 -4.10 4.63 -0.72
N GLN A 39 -4.61 5.00 0.44
CA GLN A 39 -4.93 4.04 1.50
C GLN A 39 -6.03 3.06 1.08
N LEU A 40 -7.08 3.53 0.40
CA LEU A 40 -8.12 2.66 -0.16
C LEU A 40 -7.55 1.72 -1.23
N ARG A 41 -6.68 2.23 -2.13
CA ARG A 41 -5.96 1.42 -3.10
C ARG A 41 -5.22 0.28 -2.41
N ASP A 42 -4.45 0.59 -1.37
CA ASP A 42 -3.59 -0.38 -0.71
C ASP A 42 -4.41 -1.43 0.06
N ARG A 43 -5.50 -1.03 0.73
CA ARG A 43 -6.46 -1.95 1.37
C ARG A 43 -7.08 -2.93 0.36
N THR A 44 -7.55 -2.42 -0.78
CA THR A 44 -8.12 -3.27 -1.84
C THR A 44 -7.05 -4.16 -2.49
N THR A 45 -5.82 -3.66 -2.63
CA THR A 45 -4.69 -4.45 -3.13
C THR A 45 -4.41 -5.63 -2.21
N TYR A 46 -4.46 -5.41 -0.90
CA TYR A 46 -4.24 -6.46 0.10
C TYR A 46 -5.32 -7.53 0.02
N GLN A 47 -6.58 -7.13 -0.04
CA GLN A 47 -7.70 -8.05 -0.19
C GLN A 47 -7.57 -8.91 -1.45
N LEU A 48 -7.18 -8.30 -2.59
CA LEU A 48 -6.95 -9.03 -3.83
C LEU A 48 -5.79 -10.04 -3.71
N ALA A 49 -4.70 -9.66 -3.04
CA ALA A 49 -3.59 -10.58 -2.78
C ALA A 49 -4.03 -11.80 -1.96
N LEU A 50 -4.86 -11.60 -0.93
CA LEU A 50 -5.40 -12.69 -0.13
C LEU A 50 -6.29 -13.63 -0.96
N VAL A 51 -7.10 -13.09 -1.88
CA VAL A 51 -7.91 -13.90 -2.80
C VAL A 51 -7.04 -14.73 -3.74
N HIS A 52 -5.96 -14.16 -4.30
CA HIS A 52 -5.03 -14.93 -5.12
C HIS A 52 -4.35 -16.05 -4.33
N ARG A 53 -3.93 -15.76 -3.08
CA ARG A 53 -3.35 -16.75 -2.18
C ARG A 53 -4.35 -17.87 -1.85
N SER A 54 -5.60 -17.54 -1.53
CA SER A 54 -6.64 -18.55 -1.22
C SER A 54 -6.97 -19.44 -2.42
N ASN A 55 -6.75 -18.94 -3.64
CA ASN A 55 -6.95 -19.67 -4.89
C ASN A 55 -5.69 -20.41 -5.36
N ASN A 56 -4.67 -20.59 -4.50
CA ASN A 56 -3.40 -21.24 -4.82
C ASN A 56 -2.61 -20.59 -5.98
N ASN A 57 -2.75 -19.27 -6.17
CA ASN A 57 -2.01 -18.49 -7.16
C ASN A 57 -1.04 -17.50 -6.48
N PRO A 58 -0.02 -17.98 -5.73
CA PRO A 58 0.89 -17.12 -4.97
C PRO A 58 1.70 -16.17 -5.87
N GLU A 59 2.00 -16.56 -7.10
CA GLU A 59 2.69 -15.74 -8.10
C GLU A 59 1.94 -14.45 -8.47
N LEU A 60 0.61 -14.44 -8.33
CA LEU A 60 -0.21 -13.23 -8.49
C LEU A 60 -0.33 -12.44 -7.18
N ALA A 61 -0.24 -13.10 -6.03
CA ALA A 61 -0.30 -12.45 -4.72
C ALA A 61 0.99 -11.68 -4.40
N VAL A 62 2.16 -12.26 -4.68
CA VAL A 62 3.48 -11.68 -4.39
C VAL A 62 3.65 -10.24 -4.92
N PRO A 63 3.42 -9.93 -6.22
CA PRO A 63 3.60 -8.57 -6.72
C PRO A 63 2.65 -7.56 -6.08
N LEU A 64 1.44 -7.98 -5.69
CA LEU A 64 0.48 -7.12 -5.00
C LEU A 64 0.91 -6.83 -3.56
N LEU A 65 1.45 -7.82 -2.84
CA LEU A 65 2.00 -7.65 -1.50
C LEU A 65 3.24 -6.74 -1.51
N LEU A 66 4.14 -6.92 -2.49
CA LEU A 66 5.30 -6.05 -2.66
C LEU A 66 4.89 -4.61 -2.98
N GLN A 67 3.84 -4.42 -3.80
CA GLN A 67 3.28 -3.09 -4.06
C GLN A 67 2.84 -2.41 -2.76
N ILE A 68 2.20 -3.14 -1.85
CA ILE A 68 1.78 -2.59 -0.56
C ILE A 68 2.98 -2.22 0.30
N VAL A 69 4.00 -3.08 0.43
CA VAL A 69 5.22 -2.79 1.23
C VAL A 69 6.00 -1.58 0.69
N ARG A 70 5.94 -1.32 -0.62
CA ARG A 70 6.56 -0.12 -1.21
C ARG A 70 5.75 1.14 -0.99
N SER A 71 4.42 1.03 -1.06
CA SER A 71 3.50 2.15 -0.87
C SER A 71 3.36 2.53 0.60
N GLN A 72 3.17 1.53 1.43
CA GLN A 72 3.07 1.59 2.87
C GLN A 72 4.43 1.25 3.44
N ASN A 73 5.05 2.16 4.19
CA ASN A 73 6.28 1.84 4.91
C ASN A 73 6.10 0.52 5.70
N PRO A 74 7.07 -0.42 5.68
CA PRO A 74 6.94 -1.72 6.37
C PRO A 74 6.70 -1.61 7.88
N THR A 75 6.83 -0.41 8.48
CA THR A 75 6.49 -0.13 9.88
C THR A 75 4.99 0.07 10.13
N THR A 76 4.17 0.35 9.11
CA THR A 76 2.72 0.48 9.26
C THR A 76 2.06 -0.89 9.44
N ASP A 77 0.86 -0.94 10.02
CA ASP A 77 0.16 -2.21 10.24
C ASP A 77 -0.12 -2.95 8.92
N LEU A 78 -0.50 -2.22 7.87
CA LEU A 78 -0.75 -2.83 6.56
C LEU A 78 0.56 -3.29 5.90
N GLY A 79 1.64 -2.51 6.03
CA GLY A 79 2.97 -2.88 5.54
C GLY A 79 3.50 -4.15 6.23
N LYS A 80 3.39 -4.23 7.57
CA LYS A 80 3.76 -5.43 8.35
C LYS A 80 2.96 -6.65 7.93
N ARG A 81 1.63 -6.52 7.79
CA ARG A 81 0.78 -7.63 7.33
C ARG A 81 1.17 -8.08 5.94
N ALA A 82 1.38 -7.17 4.99
CA ALA A 82 1.81 -7.53 3.64
C ALA A 82 3.18 -8.24 3.63
N TYR A 83 4.13 -7.77 4.43
CA TYR A 83 5.43 -8.42 4.59
C TYR A 83 5.31 -9.81 5.21
N GLN A 84 4.48 -9.97 6.24
CA GLN A 84 4.21 -11.27 6.86
C GLN A 84 3.61 -12.28 5.86
N GLN A 85 2.72 -11.84 4.97
CA GLN A 85 2.21 -12.69 3.90
C GLN A 85 3.31 -13.13 2.93
N LEU A 86 4.27 -12.26 2.59
CA LEU A 86 5.42 -12.62 1.76
C LEU A 86 6.32 -13.67 2.45
N LEU A 87 6.49 -13.57 3.77
CA LEU A 87 7.23 -14.55 4.57
C LEU A 87 6.53 -15.91 4.58
N GLU A 88 5.21 -15.93 4.80
CA GLU A 88 4.41 -17.18 4.80
C GLU A 88 4.37 -17.87 3.43
N LEU A 89 4.52 -17.11 2.35
CA LEU A 89 4.64 -17.64 1.00
C LEU A 89 6.07 -18.11 0.66
N GLY A 90 7.04 -17.93 1.56
CA GLY A 90 8.45 -18.25 1.32
C GLY A 90 9.14 -17.33 0.31
N PHE A 91 8.54 -16.18 -0.04
CA PHE A 91 9.14 -15.21 -0.96
C PHE A 91 10.27 -14.42 -0.30
N VAL A 92 10.15 -14.18 1.00
CA VAL A 92 11.24 -13.69 1.87
C VAL A 92 11.48 -14.70 2.98
N ASP A 93 12.68 -14.69 3.55
CA ASP A 93 13.13 -15.64 4.58
C ASP A 93 13.32 -15.00 5.97
N THR A 94 13.41 -13.67 6.02
CA THR A 94 13.76 -12.94 7.23
C THR A 94 12.52 -12.27 7.82
N PRO A 95 12.13 -12.58 9.07
CA PRO A 95 10.96 -11.95 9.70
C PRO A 95 11.20 -10.47 10.04
N TYR A 96 10.13 -9.67 9.97
CA TYR A 96 10.12 -8.26 10.36
C TYR A 96 8.86 -7.90 11.17
N PRO A 97 8.97 -7.12 12.26
CA PRO A 97 10.22 -6.73 12.91
C PRO A 97 10.98 -7.97 13.38
N ARG A 98 12.32 -7.94 13.33
CA ARG A 98 13.14 -9.04 13.85
C ARG A 98 12.66 -9.31 15.27
N SER A 99 12.35 -10.57 15.61
CA SER A 99 12.10 -10.88 17.01
C SER A 99 13.35 -10.46 17.77
N ARG A 100 13.21 -9.52 18.69
CA ARG A 100 14.28 -9.23 19.63
C ARG A 100 14.38 -10.49 20.46
N SER A 101 15.36 -11.33 20.18
CA SER A 101 15.78 -12.36 21.12
C SER A 101 16.16 -11.63 22.40
N SER A 102 15.23 -11.60 23.36
CA SER A 102 15.52 -11.22 24.73
C SER A 102 16.36 -12.36 25.32
N ASN A 103 17.69 -12.19 25.26
CA ASN A 103 18.62 -12.89 26.13
C ASN A 103 18.57 -12.28 27.52
#